data_AF-A0A960MVT7-F1
#
_entry.id   AF-A0A960MVT7-F1
#
_cell.length_a   1.000
_cell.length_b   1.000
_cell.length_c   1.000
_cell.angle_alpha   90.00
_cell.angle_beta   90.00
_cell.angle_gamma   90.00
#
_symmetry.space_group_name_H-M   'P 1'
#
loop_
_entity.id
_entity.type
_entity.pdbx_description
1 polymer ?
#
loop_
_entity_poly.entity_id
_entity_poly.type
_entity_poly.pdbx_seq_one_letter_code
_entity_poly.pdbx_strand_id
1 'polypeptide(L)'
;MLPFSSHGVELDEAPLEAFLDRHCYECHDDTTTKGGLDLGVLPTDLTNAGTMQKWVRIFDRVDSGEMPPSKKPRPADNERTPFLAALSRNLTEAHQAEKGTVLRRLNRIEYENTMNDLFGTNLRLGAMLPEDGRSHGFDTVGESLSL
;
A
#
# COMPACT_ATOMS: atom_id res chain seq x y z
N MET A 1 18.12 24.56 -6.26
CA MET A 1 17.40 23.69 -7.21
C MET A 1 18.07 22.33 -7.24
N LEU A 2 17.58 21.36 -6.46
CA LEU A 2 17.92 19.95 -6.63
C LEU A 2 16.70 19.26 -7.27
N PRO A 3 16.90 18.35 -8.23
CA PRO A 3 15.81 17.79 -9.01
C PRO A 3 15.06 16.76 -8.15
N PHE A 4 13.74 16.90 -8.04
CA PHE A 4 12.88 15.82 -7.57
C PHE A 4 12.93 14.70 -8.63
N SER A 5 13.63 13.62 -8.30
CA SER A 5 13.63 12.41 -9.12
C SER A 5 12.36 11.63 -8.78
N SER A 6 11.38 11.70 -9.67
CA SER A 6 10.16 10.89 -9.66
C SER A 6 10.55 9.43 -9.87
N HIS A 7 10.83 8.71 -8.78
CA HIS A 7 10.92 7.26 -8.82
C HIS A 7 9.47 6.75 -8.78
N GLY A 8 8.99 6.27 -9.92
CA GLY A 8 7.82 5.40 -9.93
C GLY A 8 8.10 4.21 -9.01
N VAL A 9 7.07 3.75 -8.30
CA VAL A 9 7.19 2.59 -7.41
C VAL A 9 7.28 1.33 -8.28
N GLU A 10 8.45 1.11 -8.87
CA GLU A 10 8.81 -0.13 -9.57
C GLU A 10 9.19 -1.19 -8.54
N LEU A 11 8.85 -2.45 -8.81
CA LEU A 11 9.09 -3.54 -7.89
C LEU A 11 10.61 -3.78 -7.74
N ASP A 12 11.13 -3.85 -6.52
CA ASP A 12 12.53 -4.25 -6.27
C ASP A 12 12.81 -5.66 -6.87
N GLU A 13 13.51 -5.69 -8.01
CA GLU A 13 13.53 -6.84 -8.93
C GLU A 13 14.30 -8.05 -8.39
N ALA A 14 15.43 -7.87 -7.72
CA ALA A 14 16.39 -8.97 -7.55
C ALA A 14 15.90 -10.15 -6.66
N PRO A 15 15.28 -9.93 -5.48
CA PRO A 15 14.68 -11.01 -4.70
C PRO A 15 13.35 -11.52 -5.28
N LEU A 16 12.67 -10.67 -6.05
CA LEU A 16 11.36 -10.96 -6.61
C LEU A 16 11.49 -11.94 -7.79
N GLU A 17 12.31 -11.61 -8.79
CA GLU A 17 12.51 -12.41 -10.00
C GLU A 17 12.99 -13.82 -9.68
N ALA A 18 14.02 -13.95 -8.84
CA ALA A 18 14.58 -15.26 -8.49
C ALA A 18 13.55 -16.19 -7.81
N PHE A 19 12.60 -15.63 -7.04
CA PHE A 19 11.53 -16.40 -6.43
C PHE A 19 10.47 -16.80 -7.46
N LEU A 20 10.07 -15.87 -8.34
CA LEU A 20 9.10 -16.12 -9.40
C LEU A 20 9.60 -17.22 -10.37
N ASP A 21 10.88 -17.18 -10.73
CA ASP A 21 11.55 -18.19 -11.55
C ASP A 21 11.46 -19.59 -10.97
N ARG A 22 11.76 -19.74 -9.68
CA ARG A 22 11.83 -21.05 -9.04
C ARG A 22 10.47 -21.63 -8.69
N HIS A 23 9.49 -20.78 -8.39
CA HIS A 23 8.27 -21.21 -7.71
C HIS A 23 6.97 -20.86 -8.44
N CYS A 24 7.00 -19.96 -9.43
CA CYS A 24 5.79 -19.41 -10.02
C CYS A 24 5.65 -19.75 -11.52
N TYR A 25 6.67 -19.51 -12.34
CA TYR A 25 6.52 -19.58 -13.80
C TYR A 25 6.13 -20.97 -14.31
N GLU A 26 6.52 -22.05 -13.65
CA GLU A 26 6.11 -23.42 -14.04
C GLU A 26 4.58 -23.62 -14.10
N CYS A 27 3.79 -22.75 -13.45
CA CYS A 27 2.33 -22.83 -13.43
C CYS A 27 1.61 -21.54 -13.87
N HIS A 28 2.36 -20.47 -14.13
CA HIS A 28 1.84 -19.12 -14.38
C HIS A 28 2.66 -18.41 -15.46
N ASP A 29 2.90 -19.11 -16.58
CA ASP A 29 3.54 -18.57 -17.77
C ASP A 29 2.54 -18.46 -18.94
N ASP A 30 3.07 -18.09 -20.11
CA ASP A 30 2.34 -17.90 -21.36
C ASP A 30 1.76 -19.21 -21.93
N THR A 31 2.31 -20.35 -21.52
CA THR A 31 1.85 -21.69 -21.94
C THR A 31 0.90 -22.33 -20.94
N THR A 32 1.07 -22.03 -19.65
CA THR A 32 0.45 -22.68 -18.50
C THR A 32 -0.09 -21.60 -17.59
N THR A 33 -1.34 -21.21 -17.84
CA THR A 33 -2.01 -20.08 -17.16
C THR A 33 -2.94 -20.59 -16.04
N LYS A 34 -2.41 -21.33 -15.05
CA LYS A 34 -3.28 -21.89 -14.01
C LYS A 34 -3.96 -20.77 -13.23
N GLY A 35 -5.26 -20.92 -12.99
CA GLY A 35 -6.06 -19.88 -12.33
C GLY A 35 -6.21 -18.59 -13.14
N GLY A 36 -5.89 -18.60 -14.44
CA GLY A 36 -6.02 -17.43 -15.32
C GLY A 36 -4.98 -16.34 -15.05
N LEU A 37 -3.84 -16.70 -14.43
CA LEU A 37 -2.73 -15.80 -14.17
C LEU A 37 -1.51 -16.19 -15.02
N ASP A 38 -1.06 -15.25 -15.85
CA ASP A 38 0.23 -15.26 -16.55
C ASP A 38 1.08 -14.13 -15.95
N LEU A 39 2.20 -14.50 -15.36
CA LEU A 39 3.12 -13.57 -14.71
C LEU A 39 4.07 -12.90 -15.71
N GLY A 40 4.32 -13.50 -16.87
CA GLY A 40 5.22 -12.95 -17.89
C GLY A 40 4.66 -11.70 -18.57
N VAL A 41 3.34 -11.52 -18.54
CA VAL A 41 2.64 -10.33 -19.06
C VAL A 41 1.92 -9.53 -17.97
N LEU A 42 2.10 -9.90 -16.69
CA LEU A 42 1.50 -9.17 -15.58
C LEU A 42 2.20 -7.81 -15.46
N PRO A 43 1.48 -6.68 -15.61
CA PRO A 43 2.10 -5.37 -15.45
C PRO A 43 2.65 -5.19 -14.03
N THR A 44 3.69 -4.38 -13.89
CA THR A 44 4.32 -4.03 -12.60
C THR A 44 3.93 -2.65 -12.10
N ASP A 45 3.19 -1.87 -12.90
CA ASP A 45 2.67 -0.56 -12.50
C ASP A 45 1.58 -0.71 -11.42
N LEU A 46 1.99 -0.50 -10.17
CA LEU A 46 1.13 -0.57 -8.99
C LEU A 46 0.18 0.63 -8.86
N THR A 47 0.31 1.68 -9.70
CA THR A 47 -0.67 2.78 -9.72
C THR A 47 -1.97 2.37 -10.39
N ASN A 48 -1.95 1.30 -11.20
CA ASN A 48 -3.16 0.69 -11.74
C ASN A 48 -3.82 -0.21 -10.68
N ALA A 49 -5.05 0.13 -10.28
CA ALA A 49 -5.80 -0.64 -9.28
C ALA A 49 -5.97 -2.13 -9.61
N GLY A 50 -6.11 -2.48 -10.90
CA GLY A 50 -6.24 -3.87 -11.34
C GLY A 50 -4.92 -4.64 -11.21
N THR A 51 -3.79 -3.99 -11.51
CA THR A 51 -2.45 -4.53 -11.30
C THR A 51 -2.17 -4.71 -9.81
N MET A 52 -2.42 -3.67 -9.00
CA MET A 52 -2.28 -3.69 -7.54
C MET A 52 -3.05 -4.85 -6.92
N GLN A 53 -4.32 -5.04 -7.29
CA GLN A 53 -5.15 -6.13 -6.77
C GLN A 53 -4.56 -7.52 -7.07
N LYS A 54 -4.00 -7.71 -8.27
CA LYS A 54 -3.37 -8.99 -8.65
C LYS A 54 -2.13 -9.26 -7.81
N TRP A 55 -1.26 -8.27 -7.62
CA TRP A 55 -0.06 -8.42 -6.79
C TRP A 55 -0.36 -8.63 -5.31
N VAL A 56 -1.37 -7.95 -4.75
CA VAL A 56 -1.88 -8.23 -3.40
C VAL A 56 -2.36 -9.68 -3.30
N ARG A 57 -3.12 -10.16 -4.29
CA ARG A 57 -3.56 -11.55 -4.29
C ARG A 57 -2.40 -12.53 -4.37
N ILE A 58 -1.35 -12.25 -5.15
CA ILE A 58 -0.14 -13.07 -5.21
C ILE A 58 0.52 -13.12 -3.83
N PHE A 59 0.70 -11.97 -3.17
CA PHE A 59 1.22 -11.86 -1.81
C PHE A 59 0.42 -12.75 -0.85
N ASP A 60 -0.90 -12.59 -0.79
CA ASP A 60 -1.77 -13.33 0.13
C ASP A 60 -1.67 -14.85 -0.07
N ARG A 61 -1.57 -15.29 -1.32
CA ARG A 61 -1.47 -16.72 -1.66
C ARG A 61 -0.12 -17.33 -1.30
N VAL A 62 0.95 -16.55 -1.34
CA VAL A 62 2.27 -16.99 -0.89
C VAL A 62 2.35 -16.96 0.63
N ASP A 63 1.84 -15.90 1.27
CA ASP A 63 1.84 -15.74 2.73
C ASP A 63 1.02 -16.82 3.44
N SER A 64 -0.18 -17.10 2.94
CA SER A 64 -1.05 -18.19 3.44
C SER A 64 -0.49 -19.59 3.20
N GLY A 65 0.60 -19.74 2.45
CA GLY A 65 1.10 -21.04 2.06
C GLY A 65 0.08 -21.80 1.20
N GLU A 66 -0.68 -21.12 0.34
CA GLU A 66 -1.48 -21.76 -0.71
C GLU A 66 -0.64 -22.04 -1.96
N MET A 67 0.29 -21.14 -2.29
CA MET A 67 1.22 -21.28 -3.40
C MET A 67 2.66 -21.61 -2.96
N PRO A 68 3.39 -22.44 -3.70
CA PRO A 68 2.97 -23.28 -4.85
C PRO A 68 1.93 -24.33 -4.45
N PRO A 69 1.13 -24.91 -5.38
CA PRO A 69 0.11 -25.90 -5.01
C PRO A 69 0.72 -27.13 -4.32
N SER A 70 -0.07 -27.85 -3.51
CA SER A 70 0.41 -28.96 -2.67
C SER A 70 1.16 -30.10 -3.39
N LYS A 71 1.01 -30.20 -4.71
CA LYS A 71 1.74 -31.15 -5.57
C LYS A 71 3.15 -30.69 -5.96
N LYS A 72 3.56 -29.49 -5.54
CA LYS A 72 4.86 -28.87 -5.83
C LYS A 72 5.64 -28.61 -4.55
N PRO A 73 6.98 -28.62 -4.60
CA PRO A 73 7.81 -28.25 -3.46
C PRO A 73 7.44 -26.86 -2.96
N ARG A 74 7.25 -26.73 -1.64
CA ARG A 74 7.03 -25.43 -1.00
C ARG A 74 8.37 -24.72 -0.82
N PRO A 75 8.44 -23.40 -1.05
CA PRO A 75 9.63 -22.62 -0.77
C PRO A 75 9.95 -22.68 0.71
N ALA A 76 11.23 -22.78 1.04
CA ALA A 76 11.69 -22.68 2.41
C ALA A 76 11.50 -21.25 2.94
N ASP A 77 11.42 -21.09 4.27
CA ASP A 77 11.16 -19.79 4.89
C ASP A 77 12.24 -18.75 4.57
N ASN A 78 13.48 -19.17 4.30
CA ASN A 78 14.59 -18.30 3.88
C ASN A 78 14.45 -17.78 2.45
N GLU A 79 13.61 -18.37 1.61
CA GLU A 79 13.26 -17.87 0.27
C GLU A 79 11.92 -17.13 0.29
N ARG A 80 10.94 -17.63 1.05
CA ARG A 80 9.60 -17.02 1.17
C ARG A 80 9.63 -15.67 1.88
N THR A 81 10.36 -15.56 2.98
CA THR A 81 10.36 -14.34 3.81
C THR A 81 10.93 -13.13 3.08
N PRO A 82 12.08 -13.22 2.38
CA PRO A 82 12.60 -12.08 1.61
C PRO A 82 11.66 -11.64 0.48
N PHE A 83 11.03 -12.59 -0.21
CA PHE A 83 10.04 -12.30 -1.25
C PHE A 83 8.84 -11.52 -0.69
N LEU A 84 8.24 -12.01 0.40
CA LEU A 84 7.11 -11.34 1.05
C LEU A 84 7.51 -9.95 1.57
N ALA A 85 8.70 -9.82 2.18
CA ALA A 85 9.18 -8.53 2.66
C ALA A 85 9.39 -7.51 1.53
N ALA A 86 9.96 -7.93 0.40
CA ALA A 86 10.13 -7.07 -0.78
C ALA A 86 8.79 -6.65 -1.37
N LEU A 87 7.89 -7.61 -1.62
CA LEU A 87 6.59 -7.33 -2.23
C LEU A 87 5.71 -6.48 -1.30
N SER A 88 5.70 -6.75 0.00
CA SER A 88 4.96 -5.95 0.99
C SER A 88 5.41 -4.50 1.04
N ARG A 89 6.72 -4.24 0.92
CA ARG A 89 7.26 -2.87 0.88
C ARG A 89 6.71 -2.13 -0.34
N ASN A 90 6.86 -2.70 -1.53
CA ASN A 90 6.44 -2.05 -2.78
C ASN A 90 4.91 -1.77 -2.78
N LEU A 91 4.11 -2.75 -2.35
CA LEU A 91 2.65 -2.59 -2.24
C LEU A 91 2.27 -1.49 -1.23
N THR A 92 2.97 -1.42 -0.09
CA THR A 92 2.70 -0.41 0.92
C THR A 92 3.10 0.98 0.42
N GLU A 93 4.26 1.13 -0.21
CA GLU A 93 4.74 2.39 -0.76
C GLU A 93 3.79 2.91 -1.86
N ALA A 94 3.37 2.03 -2.78
CA ALA A 94 2.40 2.39 -3.82
C ALA A 94 1.06 2.85 -3.21
N HIS A 95 0.55 2.14 -2.20
CA HIS A 95 -0.69 2.51 -1.50
C HIS A 95 -0.57 3.85 -0.78
N GLN A 96 0.57 4.13 -0.14
CA GLN A 96 0.80 5.41 0.54
C GLN A 96 0.94 6.56 -0.46
N ALA A 97 1.55 6.33 -1.62
CA ALA A 97 1.66 7.31 -2.69
C ALA A 97 0.29 7.65 -3.31
N GLU A 98 -0.61 6.69 -3.45
CA GLU A 98 -2.00 6.92 -3.89
C GLU A 98 -2.80 7.73 -2.86
N LYS A 99 -2.51 7.54 -1.56
CA LYS A 99 -3.07 8.35 -0.46
C LYS A 99 -2.44 9.73 -0.39
N GLY A 100 -2.55 10.50 -1.48
CA GLY A 100 -2.19 11.92 -1.58
C GLY A 100 -2.92 12.86 -0.60
N THR A 101 -3.66 12.32 0.38
CA THR A 101 -4.18 13.06 1.52
C THR A 101 -3.34 12.69 2.74
N VAL A 102 -2.40 13.56 3.11
CA VAL A 102 -1.78 13.53 4.43
C VAL A 102 -2.91 13.49 5.45
N LEU A 103 -2.97 12.43 6.27
CA LEU A 103 -3.88 12.39 7.40
C LEU A 103 -3.49 13.53 8.34
N ARG A 104 -4.23 14.63 8.27
CA ARG A 104 -4.07 15.74 9.21
C ARG A 104 -5.06 15.59 10.34
N ARG A 105 -4.64 15.99 11.54
CA ARG A 105 -5.57 16.21 12.66
C ARG A 105 -6.65 17.21 12.20
N LEU A 106 -7.91 16.97 12.59
CA LEU A 106 -8.96 17.97 12.45
C LEU A 106 -8.66 19.13 13.42
N ASN A 107 -8.77 20.36 12.94
CA ASN A 107 -8.71 21.51 13.84
C ASN A 107 -9.94 21.52 14.77
N ARG A 108 -9.90 22.33 15.83
CA ARG A 108 -10.94 22.36 16.87
C ARG A 108 -12.35 22.66 16.33
N ILE A 109 -12.45 23.44 15.26
CA ILE A 109 -13.74 23.78 14.62
C ILE A 109 -14.23 22.60 13.79
N GLU A 110 -13.34 21.99 13.01
CA GLU A 110 -13.67 20.82 12.20
C GLU A 110 -14.07 19.62 13.07
N TYR A 111 -13.41 19.43 14.21
CA TYR A 111 -13.77 18.39 15.16
C TYR A 111 -15.15 18.64 15.78
N GLU A 112 -15.46 19.88 16.20
CA GLU A 112 -16.78 20.26 16.70
C GLU A 112 -17.88 19.98 15.67
N ASN A 113 -17.69 20.46 14.43
CA ASN A 113 -18.66 20.26 13.35
C ASN A 113 -18.84 18.76 13.05
N THR A 114 -17.74 18.00 12.99
CA THR A 114 -17.79 16.55 12.73
C THR A 114 -18.57 15.81 13.83
N MET A 115 -18.35 16.15 15.10
CA MET A 115 -19.08 15.54 16.22
C MET A 115 -20.57 15.92 16.21
N ASN A 116 -20.88 17.16 15.86
CA ASN A 116 -22.27 17.62 15.76
C ASN A 116 -23.00 16.95 14.58
N ASP A 117 -22.34 16.84 13.43
CA ASP A 117 -22.91 16.22 12.22
C ASP A 117 -23.11 14.71 12.37
N LEU A 118 -22.13 14.00 12.96
CA LEU A 118 -22.22 12.54 13.12
C LEU A 118 -23.23 12.12 14.18
N PHE A 119 -23.31 12.85 15.28
CA PHE A 119 -24.13 12.48 16.43
C PHE A 119 -25.42 13.31 16.57
N GLY A 120 -25.67 14.24 15.65
CA GLY A 120 -26.84 15.14 15.69
C GLY A 120 -26.87 16.02 16.95
N THR A 121 -25.68 16.43 17.43
CA THR A 121 -25.55 17.21 18.67
C THR A 121 -25.27 18.69 18.37
N ASN A 122 -25.22 19.52 19.42
CA ASN A 122 -24.84 20.93 19.33
C ASN A 122 -23.86 21.26 20.46
N LEU A 123 -22.76 20.52 20.50
CA LEU A 123 -21.68 20.67 21.46
C LEU A 123 -20.81 21.87 21.07
N ARG A 124 -20.31 22.60 22.08
CA ARG A 124 -19.40 23.74 21.94
C ARG A 124 -18.00 23.33 22.38
N LEU A 125 -17.40 22.41 21.64
CA LEU A 125 -16.12 21.76 21.94
C LEU A 125 -14.92 22.64 21.63
N GLY A 126 -15.02 23.55 20.67
CA GLY A 126 -13.90 24.38 20.19
C GLY A 126 -13.27 25.24 21.29
N ALA A 127 -14.05 25.67 22.29
CA ALA A 127 -13.55 26.43 23.44
C ALA A 127 -12.96 25.55 24.56
N MET A 128 -13.17 24.23 24.50
CA MET A 128 -12.70 23.25 25.49
C MET A 128 -11.46 22.50 25.01
N LEU A 129 -11.11 22.62 23.73
CA LEU A 129 -9.96 21.98 23.12
C LEU A 129 -8.75 22.94 23.10
N PRO A 130 -7.50 22.41 23.21
CA PRO A 130 -6.29 23.20 23.07
C PRO A 130 -6.24 23.97 21.74
N GLU A 131 -5.53 25.10 21.72
CA GLU A 131 -5.33 25.86 20.48
C GLU A 131 -4.51 25.07 19.46
N ASP A 132 -4.92 25.12 18.20
CA ASP A 132 -4.19 24.49 17.10
C ASP A 132 -2.99 25.35 16.67
N GLY A 133 -1.88 24.69 16.32
CA GLY A 133 -0.68 25.36 15.80
C GLY A 133 -0.96 26.05 14.47
N ARG A 134 -0.71 27.36 14.40
CA ARG A 134 -0.88 28.17 13.18
C ARG A 134 0.41 28.17 12.37
N SER A 135 0.34 27.80 11.09
CA SER A 135 1.42 28.05 10.12
C SER A 135 0.92 29.04 9.05
N HIS A 136 1.67 30.12 8.83
CA HIS A 136 1.36 31.16 7.82
C HIS A 136 -0.09 31.70 7.84
N GLY A 137 -0.73 31.77 9.02
CA GLY A 137 -2.07 32.36 9.18
C GLY A 137 -3.23 31.47 8.75
N PHE A 138 -2.96 30.24 8.32
CA PHE A 138 -3.98 29.23 8.02
C PHE A 138 -3.85 28.05 9.00
N ASP A 139 -4.99 27.53 9.47
CA ASP A 139 -5.12 26.40 10.40
C ASP A 139 -5.52 25.10 9.68
N THR A 140 -5.39 25.07 8.35
CA THR A 140 -5.68 23.92 7.48
C THR A 140 -4.43 23.27 6.90
N VAL A 141 -3.24 23.75 7.24
CA VAL A 141 -1.98 23.23 6.69
C VAL A 141 -1.61 21.95 7.43
N GLY A 142 -1.70 20.81 6.74
CA GLY A 142 -1.44 19.49 7.34
C GLY A 142 -0.03 19.32 7.92
N GLU A 143 0.95 20.09 7.44
CA GLU A 143 2.33 20.07 7.93
C GLU A 143 2.49 20.65 9.37
N SER A 144 1.57 21.51 9.83
CA SER A 144 1.58 22.03 11.21
C SER A 144 0.75 21.22 12.20
N LEU A 145 0.21 20.09 11.74
CA LEU A 145 -0.69 19.22 12.49
C LEU A 145 -0.14 17.79 12.53
N SER A 146 1.16 17.67 12.86
CA SER A 146 1.80 16.38 13.17
C SER A 146 1.20 15.78 14.44
N LEU A 147 1.11 14.44 14.46
CA LEU A 147 0.75 13.65 15.64
C LEU A 147 1.84 13.70 16.72
#